data_AF-A0A4Q3GZC6-F1
#
_entry.id   AF-A0A4Q3GZC6-F1
#
_cell.length_a   1.000
_cell.length_b   1.000
_cell.length_c   1.000
_cell.angle_alpha   90.00
_cell.angle_beta   90.00
_cell.angle_gamma   90.00
#
_symmetry.space_group_name_H-M   'P 1'
#
loop_
_entity.id
_entity.type
_entity.pdbx_description
1 polymer ?
#
loop_
_entity_poly.entity_id
_entity_poly.type
_entity_poly.pdbx_seq_one_letter_code
_entity_poly.pdbx_strand_id
1 'polypeptide(L)'
;MTPEQAAYWMLEQFEAKRFLYQQEAASHLVHLHDEALAYYDGSGNVCVGKGVLALFNKLTPDAVYERAQKFWRDRLPTDQVGRQQ
;
A
#
# COMPACT_ATOMS: atom_id res chain seq x y z
N MET A 1 8.82 -5.92 -13.07
CA MET A 1 7.48 -5.37 -12.73
C MET A 1 7.60 -3.86 -12.74
N THR A 2 6.67 -3.12 -13.35
CA THR A 2 6.66 -1.64 -13.30
C THR A 2 5.89 -1.13 -12.07
N PRO A 3 6.01 0.15 -11.69
CA PRO A 3 5.22 0.71 -10.60
C PRO A 3 3.71 0.58 -10.80
N GLU A 4 3.22 0.69 -12.04
CA GLU A 4 1.81 0.48 -12.40
C GLU A 4 1.41 -0.98 -12.17
N GLN A 5 2.21 -1.93 -12.63
CA GLN A 5 1.95 -3.35 -12.41
C GLN A 5 1.94 -3.71 -10.92
N ALA A 6 2.86 -3.13 -10.13
CA ALA A 6 2.88 -3.31 -8.68
C ALA A 6 1.64 -2.72 -8.01
N ALA A 7 1.18 -1.55 -8.45
CA ALA A 7 -0.04 -0.93 -7.91
C ALA A 7 -1.30 -1.75 -8.25
N TYR A 8 -1.38 -2.33 -9.45
CA TYR A 8 -2.45 -3.26 -9.81
C TYR A 8 -2.39 -4.55 -8.99
N TRP A 9 -1.21 -5.12 -8.78
CA TRP A 9 -1.06 -6.28 -7.90
C TRP A 9 -1.54 -5.97 -6.47
N MET A 10 -1.16 -4.81 -5.92
CA MET A 10 -1.66 -4.37 -4.61
C MET A 10 -3.18 -4.21 -4.60
N LEU A 11 -3.78 -3.67 -5.67
CA LEU A 11 -5.23 -3.58 -5.82
C LEU A 11 -5.88 -4.96 -5.79
N GLU A 12 -5.33 -5.94 -6.51
CA GLU A 12 -5.85 -7.32 -6.50
C GLU A 12 -5.81 -7.93 -5.09
N GLN A 13 -4.70 -7.73 -4.35
CA GLN A 13 -4.61 -8.22 -2.96
C GLN A 13 -5.63 -7.54 -2.05
N PHE A 14 -5.80 -6.22 -2.21
CA PHE A 14 -6.76 -5.45 -1.44
C PHE A 14 -8.20 -5.86 -1.75
N GLU A 15 -8.58 -5.95 -3.02
CA GLU A 15 -9.92 -6.32 -3.47
C GLU A 15 -10.31 -7.74 -3.02
N ALA A 16 -9.35 -8.67 -3.04
CA ALA A 16 -9.60 -10.05 -2.61
C ALA A 16 -9.94 -10.17 -1.11
N LYS A 17 -9.44 -9.25 -0.28
CA LYS A 17 -9.53 -9.34 1.19
C LYS A 17 -10.32 -8.19 1.84
N ARG A 18 -10.54 -7.10 1.08
CA ARG A 18 -10.93 -5.76 1.55
C ARG A 18 -10.01 -5.19 2.64
N PHE A 19 -8.79 -5.72 2.73
CA PHE A 19 -7.71 -5.24 3.58
C PHE A 19 -6.35 -5.58 2.98
N LEU A 20 -5.32 -4.78 3.25
CA LEU A 20 -3.95 -5.07 2.83
C LEU A 20 -2.95 -4.50 3.83
N TYR A 21 -2.12 -5.34 4.45
CA TYR A 21 -1.03 -4.87 5.30
C TYR A 21 0.09 -4.23 4.47
N GLN A 22 0.63 -3.10 4.95
CA GLN A 22 1.79 -2.47 4.30
C GLN A 22 2.98 -3.42 4.27
N GLN A 23 3.22 -4.16 5.35
CA GLN A 23 4.32 -5.12 5.40
C GLN A 23 4.17 -6.23 4.36
N GLU A 24 2.96 -6.76 4.15
CA GLU A 24 2.70 -7.78 3.14
C GLU A 24 3.05 -7.27 1.73
N ALA A 25 2.55 -6.08 1.39
CA ALA A 25 2.83 -5.47 0.10
C ALA A 25 4.32 -5.15 -0.09
N ALA A 26 4.94 -4.51 0.91
CA ALA A 26 6.33 -4.10 0.85
C ALA A 26 7.29 -5.31 0.81
N SER A 27 7.01 -6.36 1.60
CA SER A 27 7.77 -7.60 1.56
C SER A 27 7.63 -8.29 0.22
N HIS A 28 6.45 -8.39 -0.39
CA HIS A 28 6.33 -8.99 -1.72
C HIS A 28 7.18 -8.25 -2.76
N LEU A 29 7.08 -6.91 -2.78
CA LEU A 29 7.75 -6.07 -3.77
C LEU A 29 9.27 -5.99 -3.58
N VAL A 30 9.79 -6.02 -2.35
CA VAL A 30 11.24 -5.91 -2.10
C VAL A 30 12.03 -7.12 -2.63
N HIS A 31 11.40 -8.30 -2.72
CA HIS A 31 12.01 -9.50 -3.32
C HIS A 31 12.28 -9.35 -4.83
N LEU A 32 11.73 -8.31 -5.47
CA LEU A 32 12.00 -8.00 -6.88
C LEU A 32 13.28 -7.17 -7.07
N HIS A 33 13.93 -6.75 -5.97
CA HIS A 33 15.20 -6.01 -5.97
C HIS A 33 15.17 -4.71 -6.80
N ASP A 34 14.03 -4.03 -6.81
CA ASP A 34 13.82 -2.75 -7.49
C ASP A 34 13.34 -1.68 -6.48
N GLU A 35 14.19 -0.70 -6.21
CA GLU A 35 13.92 0.38 -5.26
C GLU A 35 12.74 1.28 -5.68
N ALA A 36 12.36 1.28 -6.95
CA ALA A 36 11.16 1.97 -7.42
C ALA A 36 9.88 1.28 -6.91
N LEU A 37 9.94 -0.02 -6.64
CA LEU A 37 8.81 -0.84 -6.20
C LEU A 37 8.73 -0.94 -4.67
N ALA A 38 9.87 -1.14 -4.01
CA ALA A 38 9.98 -1.14 -2.55
C ALA A 38 11.42 -0.87 -2.11
N TYR A 39 11.59 -0.21 -0.97
CA TYR A 39 12.89 0.22 -0.46
C TYR A 39 12.97 0.06 1.06
N TYR A 40 14.18 0.04 1.61
CA TYR A 40 14.39 0.15 3.05
C TYR A 40 14.55 1.62 3.43
N ASP A 41 13.81 2.09 4.42
CA ASP A 41 14.01 3.43 4.97
C ASP A 41 15.30 3.50 5.83
N GLY A 42 15.64 4.71 6.30
CA GLY A 42 16.84 4.93 7.13
C GLY A 42 16.81 4.23 8.50
N SER A 43 15.69 3.62 8.88
CA SER A 43 15.54 2.80 10.09
C SER A 43 15.49 1.30 9.78
N GLY A 44 15.69 0.90 8.52
CA GLY A 44 15.65 -0.50 8.09
C GLY A 44 14.25 -1.07 7.94
N ASN A 45 13.19 -0.25 7.92
CA ASN A 45 11.85 -0.73 7.63
C ASN A 45 11.68 -0.89 6.12
N VAL A 46 11.04 -1.98 5.70
CA VAL A 46 10.63 -2.16 4.30
C VAL A 46 9.40 -1.30 4.00
N CYS A 47 9.48 -0.51 2.93
CA CYS A 47 8.47 0.43 2.49
C CYS A 47 8.07 0.15 1.04
N VAL A 48 6.79 0.33 0.73
CA VAL A 48 6.34 0.35 -0.68
C VAL A 48 6.87 1.62 -1.35
N GLY A 49 7.33 1.50 -2.59
CA GLY A 49 7.82 2.60 -3.40
C GLY A 49 6.77 3.71 -3.53
N LYS A 50 7.22 4.97 -3.47
CA LYS A 50 6.32 6.15 -3.45
C LYS A 50 5.46 6.24 -4.72
N GLY A 51 6.01 5.87 -5.89
CA GLY A 51 5.28 5.85 -7.15
C GLY A 51 4.16 4.80 -7.16
N VAL A 52 4.45 3.60 -6.64
CA VAL A 52 3.47 2.52 -6.47
C VAL A 52 2.35 2.97 -5.53
N LEU A 53 2.68 3.53 -4.37
CA LEU A 53 1.69 4.03 -3.41
C LEU A 53 0.79 5.12 -4.00
N ALA A 54 1.36 6.04 -4.77
CA ALA A 54 0.59 7.10 -5.41
C ALA A 54 -0.43 6.54 -6.41
N LEU A 55 -0.03 5.53 -7.20
CA LEU A 55 -0.91 4.86 -8.16
C LEU A 55 -1.98 4.03 -7.43
N PHE A 56 -1.60 3.23 -6.44
CA PHE A 56 -2.53 2.42 -5.64
C PHE A 56 -3.59 3.30 -4.95
N ASN A 57 -3.19 4.46 -4.40
CA ASN A 57 -4.13 5.39 -3.79
C ASN A 57 -5.13 5.99 -4.79
N LYS A 58 -4.71 6.21 -6.04
CA LYS A 58 -5.61 6.66 -7.11
C LYS A 58 -6.61 5.56 -7.50
N LEU A 59 -6.18 4.31 -7.49
CA LEU A 59 -7.02 3.14 -7.81
C LEU A 59 -8.04 2.81 -6.70
N THR A 60 -7.77 3.21 -5.46
CA THR A 60 -8.58 2.89 -4.27
C THR A 60 -9.07 4.15 -3.56
N PRO A 61 -9.87 5.02 -4.20
CA PRO A 61 -10.27 6.31 -3.62
C PRO A 61 -10.99 6.18 -2.27
N ASP A 62 -11.74 5.09 -2.09
CA ASP A 62 -12.53 4.81 -0.89
C ASP A 62 -11.77 4.02 0.19
N ALA A 63 -10.53 3.61 -0.07
CA ALA A 63 -9.70 2.97 0.94
C ALA A 63 -9.04 4.01 1.86
N VAL A 64 -8.92 3.64 3.12
CA VAL A 64 -8.20 4.40 4.15
C VAL A 64 -7.03 3.58 4.69
N TYR A 65 -6.03 4.27 5.23
CA TYR A 65 -4.84 3.69 5.84
C TYR A 65 -4.92 3.84 7.35
N GLU A 66 -5.03 2.72 8.07
CA GLU A 66 -5.01 2.64 9.52
C GLU A 66 -3.57 2.76 10.02
N ARG A 67 -3.21 3.91 10.62
CA ARG A 67 -1.82 4.23 10.93
C ARG A 67 -1.27 3.39 12.08
N ALA A 68 -2.10 3.05 13.06
CA ALA A 68 -1.65 2.31 14.24
C ALA A 68 -1.22 0.88 13.87
N GLN A 69 -1.96 0.26 12.95
CA GLN A 69 -1.77 -1.14 12.56
C GLN A 69 -1.14 -1.32 11.17
N LYS A 70 -0.93 -0.22 10.43
CA LYS A 70 -0.24 -0.17 9.14
C LYS A 70 -0.88 -1.02 8.04
N PHE A 71 -2.15 -0.79 7.77
CA PHE A 71 -2.86 -1.46 6.67
C PHE A 71 -3.87 -0.56 5.97
N TRP A 72 -4.18 -0.89 4.73
CA TRP A 72 -5.31 -0.33 4.01
C TRP A 72 -6.58 -1.15 4.28
N ARG A 73 -7.71 -0.47 4.45
CA ARG A 73 -9.05 -1.07 4.59
C ARG A 73 -10.09 -0.18 3.93
N ASP A 74 -11.31 -0.68 3.81
CA ASP A 74 -12.46 0.13 3.46
C ASP A 74 -12.70 1.27 4.46
N ARG A 75 -13.13 2.42 3.93
CA ARG A 75 -13.62 3.54 4.73
C ARG A 75 -14.86 3.14 5.52
N LEU A 76 -14.86 3.47 6.80
CA LEU A 76 -16.01 3.36 7.69
C LEU A 76 -16.74 4.71 7.79
N PRO A 77 -18.05 4.71 8.11
CA PRO A 77 -18.80 5.95 8.31
C PRO A 77 -18.26 6.86 9.42
N THR A 78 -17.50 6.30 10.37
CA THR A 78 -16.90 7.01 11.50
C THR A 78 -15.51 7.56 11.21
N ASP A 79 -14.93 7.24 10.06
CA ASP A 79 -13.59 7.69 9.69
C ASP A 79 -13.56 9.20 9.46
N GLN A 80 -12.45 9.83 9.86
CA GLN A 80 -12.22 11.23 9.59
C GLN A 80 -12.01 11.50 8.09
N VAL A 81 -12.18 12.76 7.71
CA VAL A 81 -11.87 13.24 6.36
C VAL A 81 -10.38 13.01 6.09
N GLY A 82 -10.07 12.44 4.92
CA GLY A 82 -8.72 12.07 4.53
C GLY A 82 -8.48 10.56 4.58
N ARG A 83 -7.30 10.13 4.11
CA ARG A 83 -6.98 8.69 4.01
C ARG A 83 -6.42 8.11 5.29
N GLN A 84 -5.70 8.89 6.09
CA GLN A 84 -5.10 8.36 7.32
C GLN A 84 -6.15 8.32 8.43
N GLN A 85 -6.29 7.15 9.05
CA GLN A 85 -7.12 6.92 10.24
C GLN A 85 -6.22 6.50 11.40
#